data_AF-A0A800A7H0-F1
#
_entry.id   AF-A0A800A7H0-F1
#
_cell.length_a   1.000
_cell.length_b   1.000
_cell.length_c   1.000
_cell.angle_alpha   90.00
_cell.angle_beta   90.00
_cell.angle_gamma   90.00
#
_symmetry.space_group_name_H-M   'P 1'
#
loop_
_entity.id
_entity.type
_entity.pdbx_description
1 polymer ?
#
loop_
_entity_poly.entity_id
_entity_poly.type
_entity_poly.pdbx_seq_one_letter_code
_entity_poly.pdbx_strand_id
1 'polypeptide(L)'
;MASAQLRDTRRRISSVEATKKITRAMELIAAARIPKAQARVEGSQPYTAKLVEVIENVGAAGAGTGHMLLERREPEMVGVLVVASDRGLCGAYATNIIR
;
A
#
# COMPACT_ATOMS: atom_id res chain seq x y z
N MET A 1 -10.36 -14.83 48.15
CA MET A 1 -9.65 -13.87 47.27
C MET A 1 -8.69 -14.54 46.28
N ALA A 2 -7.90 -15.55 46.67
CA ALA A 2 -6.96 -16.25 45.78
C ALA A 2 -7.59 -16.96 44.56
N SER A 3 -8.82 -17.49 44.68
CA SER A 3 -9.52 -18.18 43.58
C SER A 3 -9.96 -17.25 42.44
N ALA A 4 -10.30 -16.00 42.76
CA ALA A 4 -10.68 -15.00 41.76
C ALA A 4 -9.47 -14.60 40.90
N GLN A 5 -8.31 -14.42 41.52
CA GLN A 5 -7.06 -14.05 40.85
C GLN A 5 -6.55 -15.14 39.89
N LEU A 6 -6.68 -16.42 40.28
CA LEU A 6 -6.37 -17.55 39.40
C LEU A 6 -7.32 -17.63 38.19
N ARG A 7 -8.62 -17.37 38.41
CA ARG A 7 -9.62 -17.36 37.34
C ARG A 7 -9.36 -16.24 36.34
N ASP A 8 -9.03 -15.04 36.81
CA ASP A 8 -8.73 -13.89 35.94
C ASP A 8 -7.44 -14.12 35.14
N THR A 9 -6.42 -14.71 35.76
CA THR A 9 -5.17 -15.08 35.08
C THR A 9 -5.45 -16.11 33.97
N ARG A 10 -6.22 -17.16 34.27
CA ARG A 10 -6.61 -18.18 33.27
C ARG A 10 -7.42 -17.56 32.13
N ARG A 11 -8.33 -16.63 32.43
CA ARG A 11 -9.09 -15.89 31.41
C ARG A 11 -8.18 -15.05 30.51
N ARG A 12 -7.19 -14.37 31.09
CA ARG A 12 -6.21 -13.56 30.33
C ARG A 12 -5.35 -14.43 29.42
N ILE A 13 -4.91 -15.60 29.89
CA ILE A 13 -4.18 -16.58 29.07
C ILE A 13 -5.01 -16.98 27.85
N SER A 14 -6.27 -17.40 28.05
CA SER A 14 -7.15 -17.78 26.95
C SER A 14 -7.39 -16.63 25.96
N SER A 15 -7.52 -15.40 26.46
CA SER A 15 -7.66 -14.21 25.60
C SER A 15 -6.41 -13.98 24.74
N VAL A 16 -5.22 -14.04 25.33
CA VAL A 16 -3.95 -13.83 24.61
C VAL A 16 -3.70 -14.94 23.61
N GLU A 17 -4.03 -16.20 23.93
CA GLU A 17 -3.94 -17.30 22.98
C GLU A 17 -4.88 -17.12 21.78
N ALA A 18 -6.11 -16.64 22.01
CA ALA A 18 -7.03 -16.32 20.93
C ALA A 18 -6.47 -15.20 20.03
N THR A 19 -5.98 -14.11 20.62
CA THR A 19 -5.34 -13.02 19.88
C THR A 19 -4.14 -13.51 19.07
N LYS A 20 -3.28 -14.37 19.65
CA LYS A 20 -2.13 -14.97 18.98
C LYS A 20 -2.53 -15.77 17.73
N LYS A 21 -3.61 -16.55 17.80
CA LYS A 21 -4.12 -17.31 16.64
C LYS A 21 -4.64 -16.39 15.55
N ILE A 22 -5.36 -15.33 15.92
CA ILE A 22 -5.90 -14.34 14.98
C ILE A 22 -4.77 -13.60 14.26
N THR A 23 -3.81 -13.06 15.00
CA THR A 23 -2.69 -12.32 14.40
C THR A 23 -1.79 -13.21 13.55
N ARG A 24 -1.59 -14.48 13.94
CA ARG A 24 -0.88 -15.47 13.10
C ARG A 24 -1.60 -15.73 11.79
N ALA A 25 -2.92 -15.84 11.79
CA ALA A 25 -3.69 -15.99 10.55
C ALA A 25 -3.57 -14.74 9.68
N MET A 26 -3.65 -13.54 10.27
CA MET A 26 -3.47 -12.27 9.56
C MET A 26 -2.08 -12.15 8.93
N GLU A 27 -1.03 -12.56 9.65
CA GLU A 27 0.36 -12.61 9.16
C GLU A 27 0.46 -13.48 7.90
N LEU A 28 -0.10 -14.69 7.93
CA LEU A 28 -0.08 -15.60 6.78
C LEU A 28 -0.88 -15.04 5.59
N ILE A 29 -2.02 -14.41 5.84
CA ILE A 29 -2.82 -13.76 4.79
C ILE A 29 -2.04 -12.61 4.16
N ALA A 30 -1.35 -11.80 4.97
CA ALA A 30 -0.52 -10.71 4.48
C ALA A 30 0.67 -11.24 3.67
N ALA A 31 1.35 -12.27 4.18
CA ALA A 31 2.47 -12.92 3.51
C ALA A 31 2.07 -13.50 2.13
N ALA A 32 0.85 -13.98 1.97
CA ALA A 32 0.34 -14.45 0.68
C ALA A 32 -0.02 -13.31 -0.29
N ARG A 33 -0.41 -12.13 0.22
CA ARG A 33 -0.84 -10.99 -0.61
C ARG A 33 0.32 -10.22 -1.25
N ILE A 34 1.44 -10.08 -0.54
CA ILE A 34 2.62 -9.35 -1.03
C ILE A 34 3.15 -9.92 -2.37
N PRO A 35 3.48 -11.22 -2.49
CA PRO A 35 3.98 -11.78 -3.75
C PRO A 35 2.93 -11.71 -4.86
N LYS A 36 1.63 -11.83 -4.53
CA LYS A 36 0.55 -11.64 -5.53
C LYS A 36 0.52 -10.21 -6.06
N ALA A 37 0.78 -9.21 -5.21
CA ALA A 37 0.86 -7.82 -5.63
C ALA A 37 2.12 -7.58 -6.49
N GLN A 38 3.26 -8.16 -6.12
CA GLN A 38 4.50 -8.08 -6.90
C GLN A 38 4.33 -8.70 -8.29
N ALA A 39 3.74 -9.89 -8.39
CA ALA A 39 3.47 -10.54 -9.67
C ALA A 39 2.57 -9.70 -10.60
N ARG A 40 1.62 -8.94 -10.03
CA ARG A 40 0.80 -7.99 -10.82
C ARG A 40 1.62 -6.83 -11.37
N VAL A 41 2.57 -6.31 -10.59
CA VAL A 41 3.47 -5.26 -11.03
C VAL A 41 4.38 -5.79 -12.14
N GLU A 42 5.00 -6.94 -11.94
CA GLU A 42 5.84 -7.61 -12.94
C GLU A 42 5.07 -7.86 -14.25
N GLY A 43 3.84 -8.38 -14.16
CA GLY A 43 2.98 -8.58 -15.33
C GLY A 43 2.61 -7.29 -16.08
N SER A 44 2.66 -6.13 -15.42
CA SER A 44 2.40 -4.83 -16.04
C SER A 44 3.63 -4.16 -16.65
N GLN A 45 4.84 -4.67 -16.38
CA GLN A 45 6.09 -4.09 -16.87
C GLN A 45 6.17 -4.03 -18.41
N PRO A 46 5.81 -5.08 -19.17
CA PRO A 46 5.92 -5.04 -20.63
C PRO A 46 5.04 -3.96 -21.26
N TYR A 47 3.82 -3.79 -20.74
CA TYR A 47 2.91 -2.73 -21.16
C TYR A 47 3.50 -1.35 -20.86
N THR A 48 3.98 -1.16 -19.64
CA THR A 48 4.57 0.11 -19.21
C THR A 48 5.80 0.47 -20.05
N ALA A 49 6.68 -0.49 -20.33
CA ALA A 49 7.84 -0.30 -21.17
C ALA A 49 7.45 0.15 -22.59
N LYS A 50 6.45 -0.51 -23.20
CA LYS A 50 6.00 -0.13 -24.54
C LYS A 50 5.28 1.21 -24.57
N LEU A 51 4.50 1.53 -23.53
CA LEU A 51 3.84 2.82 -23.40
C LEU A 51 4.87 3.96 -23.35
N VAL A 52 5.92 3.80 -22.55
CA VAL A 52 7.01 4.78 -22.46
C VAL A 52 7.71 4.94 -23.81
N GLU A 53 8.06 3.84 -24.47
CA GLU A 53 8.69 3.87 -25.81
C GLU A 53 7.83 4.65 -26.83
N VAL A 54 6.51 4.45 -26.83
CA VAL A 54 5.60 5.16 -27.72
C VAL A 54 5.56 6.65 -27.38
N ILE A 55 5.46 7.01 -26.11
CA ILE A 55 5.46 8.42 -25.67
C ILE A 55 6.77 9.11 -26.07
N GLU A 56 7.91 8.44 -25.90
CA GLU A 56 9.23 8.95 -26.30
C GLU A 56 9.33 9.16 -27.80
N ASN A 57 8.89 8.19 -28.60
CA ASN A 57 8.88 8.29 -30.06
C ASN A 57 8.00 9.44 -30.55
N VAL A 58 6.81 9.63 -29.95
CA VAL A 58 5.90 10.73 -30.28
C VAL A 58 6.51 12.08 -29.92
N GLY A 59 7.14 12.18 -28.74
CA GLY A 59 7.87 13.38 -28.34
C GLY A 59 9.03 13.72 -29.27
N ALA A 60 9.82 12.72 -29.68
CA ALA A 60 10.94 12.88 -30.62
C ALA A 60 10.48 13.30 -32.02
N ALA A 61 9.28 12.89 -32.45
CA ALA A 61 8.66 13.30 -33.70
C ALA A 61 8.14 14.75 -33.69
N GLY A 62 8.33 15.50 -32.60
CA GLY A 62 7.92 16.91 -32.48
C GLY A 62 6.45 17.11 -32.11
N ALA A 63 5.73 16.04 -31.77
CA ALA A 63 4.38 16.15 -31.23
C ALA A 63 4.46 16.49 -29.73
N GLY A 64 3.76 17.55 -29.30
CA GLY A 64 3.72 17.94 -27.89
C GLY A 64 3.59 19.45 -27.64
N THR A 65 3.83 20.29 -28.65
CA THR A 65 3.59 21.73 -28.55
C THR A 65 2.08 22.00 -28.43
N GLY A 66 1.64 22.50 -27.27
CA GLY A 66 0.25 22.90 -27.01
C GLY A 66 -0.62 21.86 -26.29
N HIS A 67 -0.07 20.71 -25.87
CA HIS A 67 -0.83 19.77 -25.04
C HIS A 67 -0.86 20.23 -23.57
N MET A 68 -2.06 20.41 -23.01
CA MET A 68 -2.25 20.98 -21.66
C MET A 68 -1.48 20.24 -20.54
N LEU A 69 -1.30 18.92 -20.66
CA LEU A 69 -0.53 18.13 -19.67
C LEU A 69 1.00 18.25 -19.81
N LEU A 70 1.49 18.80 -20.92
CA LEU A 70 2.93 18.99 -21.19
C LEU A 70 3.38 20.45 -21.04
N GLU A 71 2.43 21.38 -20.92
CA GLU A 71 2.70 22.80 -20.75
C GLU A 71 3.28 23.09 -19.36
N ARG A 72 4.43 23.78 -19.32
CA ARG A 72 5.00 24.32 -18.09
C ARG A 72 4.36 25.67 -17.80
N ARG A 73 3.61 25.75 -16.71
CA ARG A 73 2.98 26.97 -16.19
C ARG A 73 3.38 27.18 -14.74
N GLU A 74 3.35 28.44 -14.30
CA GLU A 74 3.44 28.73 -12.88
C GLU A 74 2.20 28.18 -12.16
N PRO A 75 2.36 27.33 -11.14
CA PRO A 75 1.23 26.69 -10.50
C PRO A 75 0.53 27.67 -9.53
N GLU A 76 -0.71 28.04 -9.85
CA GLU A 76 -1.59 28.75 -8.91
C GLU A 76 -2.12 27.83 -7.80
N MET A 77 -2.30 26.54 -8.12
CA MET A 77 -2.72 25.49 -7.19
C MET A 77 -2.04 24.17 -7.54
N VAL A 78 -1.67 23.40 -6.52
CA VAL A 78 -1.04 22.09 -6.66
C VAL A 78 -1.95 21.02 -6.08
N GLY A 79 -2.25 20.00 -6.89
CA GLY A 79 -2.95 18.79 -6.43
C GLY A 79 -1.96 17.82 -5.78
N VAL A 80 -2.28 17.35 -4.58
CA VAL A 80 -1.50 16.30 -3.89
C VAL A 80 -2.35 15.05 -3.83
N LEU A 81 -1.86 13.96 -4.43
CA LEU A 81 -2.47 12.64 -4.33
C LEU A 81 -1.68 11.81 -3.31
N VAL A 82 -2.33 11.46 -2.20
CA VAL A 82 -1.76 10.59 -1.16
C VAL A 82 -2.39 9.21 -1.27
N VAL A 83 -1.57 8.17 -1.40
CA VAL A 83 -2.02 6.77 -1.43
C VAL A 83 -1.53 6.07 -0.16
N ALA A 84 -2.46 5.71 0.72
CA ALA A 84 -2.18 5.05 2.00
C ALA A 84 -2.97 3.73 2.14
N SER A 85 -2.91 3.10 3.31
CA SER A 85 -3.62 1.85 3.56
C SER A 85 -5.08 2.08 3.95
N ASP A 86 -5.99 1.29 3.38
CA ASP A 86 -7.42 1.32 3.75
C ASP A 86 -7.71 0.68 5.12
N ARG A 87 -6.79 -0.17 5.62
CA ARG A 87 -6.97 -0.91 6.88
C ARG A 87 -5.90 -0.55 7.91
N GLY A 88 -6.28 -0.60 9.18
CA GLY A 88 -5.37 -0.47 10.32
C GLY A 88 -4.49 -1.71 10.55
N LEU A 89 -3.75 -1.70 11.67
CA LEU A 89 -2.77 -2.75 12.05
C LEU A 89 -1.62 -2.92 11.03
N CYS A 90 -1.28 -1.86 10.29
CA CYS A 90 -0.21 -1.79 9.29
C CYS A 90 1.11 -1.18 9.83
N GLY A 91 1.29 -1.18 11.16
CA GLY A 91 2.46 -0.58 11.80
C GLY A 91 2.54 0.93 11.56
N ALA A 92 3.72 1.42 11.22
CA ALA A 92 3.98 2.83 10.96
C ALA A 92 3.64 3.29 9.52
N TYR A 93 3.14 2.40 8.66
CA TYR A 93 2.95 2.67 7.22
C TYR A 93 2.09 3.91 6.94
N ALA A 94 0.85 3.94 7.43
CA ALA A 94 -0.07 5.06 7.17
C ALA A 94 0.43 6.37 7.79
N THR A 95 1.02 6.30 8.99
CA THR A 95 1.55 7.48 9.68
C THR A 95 2.69 8.13 8.90
N ASN A 96 3.62 7.34 8.36
CA ASN A 96 4.76 7.83 7.57
C ASN A 96 4.37 8.34 6.18
N ILE A 97 3.18 7.98 5.68
CA ILE A 97 2.68 8.48 4.40
C ILE A 97 1.98 9.84 4.58
N ILE A 98 1.33 10.03 5.73
CA ILE A 98 0.50 11.22 5.99
C ILE A 98 1.32 12.34 6.66
N ARG A 99 2.38 12.01 7.39
CA ARG A 99 3.27 12.97 8.06
C ARG A 99 4.64 12.97 7.43
#